data_AF-A0A3C2D5Z9-F1
#
_entry.id   AF-A0A3C2D5Z9-F1
#
_cell.length_a   1.000
_cell.length_b   1.000
_cell.length_c   1.000
_cell.angle_alpha   90.00
_cell.angle_beta   90.00
_cell.angle_gamma   90.00
#
_symmetry.space_group_name_H-M   'P 1'
#
loop_
_entity.id
_entity.type
_entity.pdbx_description
1 polymer ?
#
loop_
_entity_poly.entity_id
_entity_poly.type
_entity_poly.pdbx_seq_one_letter_code
_entity_poly.pdbx_strand_id
1 'polypeptide(L)'
;MKKTIYLILVAFLIVLGSSKVDNVSAQGKSDPKKEQTAHRWTSENVEFELWCGDKLIDFLVGDVDVHCTMQYENGVLLFMNMTFHGTFKGQTSGEVFKYKEITKYDPSNVKIYKDHFNAVGDKGSHVIVSYTFLTEGWVFVLNKAICK
;
A
#
# COMPACT_ATOMS: atom_id res chain seq x y z
N MET A 1 -44.19 50.83 28.42
CA MET A 1 -44.19 49.54 27.68
C MET A 1 -42.74 49.09 27.50
N LYS A 2 -42.30 48.12 28.30
CA LYS A 2 -40.91 47.60 28.27
C LYS A 2 -40.80 46.56 27.16
N LYS A 3 -39.89 46.77 26.20
CA LYS A 3 -39.61 45.83 25.11
C LYS A 3 -38.61 44.79 25.62
N THR A 4 -39.08 43.56 25.80
CA THR A 4 -38.24 42.41 26.14
C THR A 4 -37.55 41.92 24.87
N ILE A 5 -36.23 42.05 24.82
CA ILE A 5 -35.38 41.52 23.76
C ILE A 5 -35.16 40.04 24.07
N TYR A 6 -35.68 39.14 23.23
CA TYR A 6 -35.42 37.70 23.33
C TYR A 6 -34.05 37.40 22.75
N LEU A 7 -33.13 36.97 23.62
CA LEU A 7 -31.83 36.43 23.27
C LEU A 7 -32.03 35.00 22.73
N ILE A 8 -31.88 34.79 21.42
CA ILE A 8 -31.88 33.45 20.82
C ILE A 8 -30.46 32.89 21.00
N LEU A 9 -30.30 32.02 21.99
CA LEU A 9 -29.08 31.26 22.24
C LEU A 9 -29.02 30.11 21.21
N VAL A 10 -28.23 30.29 20.14
CA VAL A 10 -27.94 29.23 19.17
C VAL A 10 -26.87 28.33 19.77
N ALA A 11 -27.28 27.20 20.33
CA ALA A 11 -26.38 26.14 20.76
C ALA A 11 -26.01 25.27 19.55
N PHE A 12 -24.84 25.53 18.96
CA PHE A 12 -24.20 24.61 18.02
C PHE A 12 -23.63 23.41 18.81
N LEU A 13 -24.39 22.31 18.87
CA LEU A 13 -23.89 21.00 19.30
C LEU A 13 -23.07 20.41 18.14
N ILE A 14 -21.77 20.69 18.12
CA ILE A 14 -20.83 19.92 17.30
C ILE A 14 -20.51 18.65 18.10
N VAL A 15 -21.24 17.59 17.79
CA VAL A 15 -20.87 16.23 18.20
C VAL A 15 -19.62 15.86 17.42
N LEU A 16 -18.45 16.03 18.04
CA LEU A 16 -17.22 15.37 17.61
C LEU A 16 -17.39 13.87 17.88
N GLY A 17 -18.00 13.18 16.93
CA GLY A 17 -17.98 11.73 16.87
C GLY A 17 -16.52 11.30 16.68
N SER A 18 -15.88 10.89 17.78
CA SER A 18 -14.61 10.19 17.72
C SER A 18 -14.86 8.87 16.98
N SER A 19 -14.50 8.82 15.70
CA SER A 19 -14.43 7.56 14.96
C SER A 19 -13.37 6.73 15.65
N LYS A 20 -13.78 5.79 16.49
CA LYS A 20 -12.92 4.67 16.85
C LYS A 20 -12.57 4.00 15.54
N VAL A 21 -11.32 4.13 15.11
CA VAL A 21 -10.74 3.22 14.14
C VAL A 21 -10.68 1.89 14.85
N ASP A 22 -11.72 1.09 14.66
CA ASP A 22 -11.71 -0.30 15.06
C ASP A 22 -10.65 -0.98 14.19
N ASN A 23 -9.43 -1.11 14.74
CA ASN A 23 -8.51 -2.14 14.33
C ASN A 23 -9.22 -3.47 14.59
N VAL A 24 -9.98 -3.95 13.60
CA VAL A 24 -10.46 -5.32 13.56
C VAL A 24 -9.24 -6.21 13.30
N SER A 25 -8.40 -6.38 14.32
CA SER A 25 -7.63 -7.61 14.42
C SER A 25 -8.63 -8.67 14.80
N ALA A 26 -9.07 -9.46 13.83
CA ALA A 26 -9.69 -10.75 14.09
C ALA A 26 -8.62 -11.66 14.72
N GLN A 27 -8.28 -11.42 15.99
CA GLN A 27 -7.49 -12.33 16.80
C GLN A 27 -8.40 -13.47 17.20
N GLY A 28 -8.48 -14.48 16.32
CA GLY A 28 -8.82 -15.83 16.75
C GLY A 28 -7.87 -16.21 17.89
N LYS A 29 -8.45 -16.65 19.01
CA LYS A 29 -7.76 -17.11 20.22
C LYS A 29 -6.47 -17.86 19.88
N SER A 30 -5.34 -17.29 20.29
CA SER A 30 -4.03 -17.92 20.19
C SER A 30 -3.90 -19.03 21.24
N ASP A 31 -4.41 -20.22 20.94
CA ASP A 31 -3.64 -21.40 21.33
C ASP A 31 -2.34 -21.35 20.53
N PRO A 32 -1.16 -21.60 21.12
CA PRO A 32 0.08 -21.75 20.36
C PRO A 32 0.00 -23.06 19.56
N LYS A 33 -0.76 -23.04 18.46
CA LYS A 33 -0.86 -24.17 17.53
C LYS A 33 0.28 -24.09 16.54
N LYS A 34 0.78 -25.29 16.23
CA LYS A 34 1.95 -25.62 15.43
C LYS A 34 2.06 -24.82 14.13
N GLU A 35 0.96 -24.47 13.48
CA GLU A 35 0.91 -23.68 12.26
C GLU A 35 -0.11 -22.54 12.37
N GLN A 36 0.28 -21.33 11.94
CA GLN A 36 -0.57 -20.14 11.96
C GLN A 36 -0.41 -19.35 10.67
N THR A 37 -1.53 -18.90 10.10
CA THR A 37 -1.55 -17.93 8.99
C THR A 37 -1.97 -16.57 9.52
N ALA A 38 -1.23 -15.52 9.15
CA ALA A 38 -1.58 -14.14 9.46
C ALA A 38 -1.68 -13.31 8.18
N HIS A 39 -2.50 -12.26 8.22
CA HIS A 39 -2.70 -11.36 7.10
C HIS A 39 -2.38 -9.92 7.50
N ARG A 40 -1.80 -9.17 6.58
CA ARG A 40 -1.57 -7.72 6.72
C ARG A 40 -1.84 -7.03 5.40
N TRP A 41 -2.43 -5.85 5.48
CA TRP A 41 -2.63 -4.96 4.34
C TRP A 41 -1.83 -3.70 4.59
N THR A 42 -1.18 -3.19 3.53
CA THR A 42 -0.59 -1.86 3.51
C THR A 42 -0.95 -1.19 2.20
N SER A 43 -1.15 0.12 2.27
CA SER A 43 -1.51 0.96 1.13
C SER A 43 -0.70 2.25 1.24
N GLU A 44 0.04 2.58 0.19
CA GLU A 44 0.86 3.78 0.14
C GLU A 44 0.66 4.50 -1.19
N ASN A 45 0.53 5.82 -1.14
CA ASN A 45 0.58 6.65 -2.33
C ASN A 45 2.05 7.01 -2.61
N VAL A 46 2.50 6.72 -3.82
CA VAL A 46 3.92 6.83 -4.21
C VAL A 46 4.07 7.61 -5.50
N GLU A 47 5.22 8.25 -5.65
CA GLU A 47 5.65 8.94 -6.85
C GLU A 47 7.06 8.48 -7.23
N PHE A 48 7.28 8.14 -8.50
CA PHE A 48 8.59 7.73 -9.00
C PHE A 48 8.75 7.99 -10.50
N GLU A 49 9.99 7.99 -10.95
CA GLU A 49 10.36 8.30 -12.33
C GLU A 49 10.15 7.13 -13.30
N LEU A 50 9.66 7.43 -14.50
CA LEU A 50 9.60 6.52 -15.66
C LEU A 50 10.67 6.90 -16.68
N TRP A 51 11.60 5.96 -16.92
CA TRP A 51 12.71 6.13 -17.85
C TRP A 51 12.59 5.18 -19.06
N CYS A 52 12.79 5.69 -20.28
CA CYS A 52 13.05 4.86 -21.45
C CYS A 52 14.53 5.07 -21.87
N GLY A 53 15.40 4.11 -21.55
CA GLY A 53 16.85 4.31 -21.70
C GLY A 53 17.34 5.44 -20.79
N ASP A 54 18.08 6.39 -21.34
CA ASP A 54 18.61 7.55 -20.62
C ASP A 54 17.68 8.77 -20.62
N LYS A 55 16.43 8.58 -21.08
CA LYS A 55 15.45 9.67 -21.17
C LYS A 55 14.37 9.49 -20.12
N LEU A 56 14.20 10.51 -19.27
CA LEU A 56 13.04 10.66 -18.40
C LEU A 56 11.81 10.97 -19.27
N ILE A 57 10.78 10.15 -19.14
CA ILE A 57 9.56 10.23 -19.96
C ILE A 57 8.38 10.77 -19.16
N ASP A 58 8.24 10.34 -17.92
CA ASP A 58 7.14 10.75 -17.06
C ASP A 58 7.48 10.58 -15.58
N PHE A 59 6.62 11.12 -14.72
CA PHE A 59 6.50 10.76 -13.31
C PHE A 59 5.22 9.98 -13.12
N LEU A 60 5.30 8.80 -12.50
CA LEU A 60 4.16 7.95 -12.20
C LEU A 60 3.75 8.17 -10.75
N VAL A 61 2.47 8.49 -10.55
CA VAL A 61 1.89 8.69 -9.21
C VAL A 61 0.70 7.74 -9.04
N GLY A 62 0.60 7.09 -7.89
CA GLY A 62 -0.57 6.28 -7.58
C GLY A 62 -0.41 5.43 -6.33
N ASP A 63 -1.41 4.60 -6.09
CA ASP A 63 -1.48 3.77 -4.89
C ASP A 63 -0.83 2.41 -5.11
N VAL A 64 -0.13 1.94 -4.08
CA VAL A 64 0.43 0.61 -3.93
C VAL A 64 -0.23 -0.11 -2.78
N ASP A 65 -1.10 -1.04 -3.14
CA ASP A 65 -1.75 -1.94 -2.19
C ASP A 65 -1.00 -3.27 -2.15
N VAL A 66 -0.54 -3.63 -0.96
CA VAL A 66 0.14 -4.90 -0.71
C VAL A 66 -0.64 -5.71 0.30
N HIS A 67 -1.07 -6.90 -0.12
CA HIS A 67 -1.62 -7.92 0.77
C HIS A 67 -0.54 -8.95 1.09
N CYS A 68 -0.13 -8.99 2.36
CA CYS A 68 0.81 -9.96 2.88
C CYS A 68 0.07 -11.12 3.54
N THR A 69 0.33 -12.34 3.09
CA THR A 69 -0.10 -13.58 3.76
C THR A 69 1.12 -14.30 4.29
N MET A 70 1.23 -14.38 5.61
CA MET A 70 2.39 -14.87 6.34
C MET A 70 2.09 -16.23 6.95
N GLN A 71 2.97 -17.20 6.72
CA GLN A 71 2.86 -18.53 7.31
C GLN A 71 3.90 -18.69 8.42
N TYR A 72 3.44 -19.11 9.59
CA TYR A 72 4.28 -19.36 10.76
C TYR A 72 4.21 -20.82 11.17
N GLU A 73 5.33 -21.35 11.66
CA GLU A 73 5.39 -22.60 12.41
C GLU A 73 6.08 -22.36 13.76
N ASN A 74 5.43 -22.73 14.86
CA ASN A 74 5.93 -22.51 16.23
C ASN A 74 6.38 -21.06 16.50
N GLY A 75 5.67 -20.08 15.93
CA GLY A 75 5.99 -18.65 16.06
C GLY A 75 7.12 -18.13 15.16
N VAL A 76 7.74 -19.00 14.35
CA VAL A 76 8.76 -18.62 13.37
C VAL A 76 8.11 -18.40 12.01
N LEU A 77 8.35 -17.24 11.37
CA LEU A 77 7.90 -16.98 10.01
C LEU A 77 8.62 -17.95 9.06
N LEU A 78 7.86 -18.74 8.29
CA LEU A 78 8.40 -19.64 7.27
C LEU A 78 8.51 -18.94 5.92
N PHE A 79 7.44 -18.23 5.52
CA PHE A 79 7.41 -17.43 4.30
C PHE A 79 6.28 -16.42 4.35
N MET A 80 6.35 -15.45 3.45
CA MET A 80 5.31 -14.47 3.23
C MET A 80 5.04 -14.32 1.74
N ASN A 81 3.79 -14.50 1.32
CA ASN A 81 3.36 -14.12 -0.02
C ASN A 81 2.90 -12.66 0.01
N MET A 82 3.43 -11.84 -0.89
CA MET A 82 3.05 -10.44 -1.07
C MET A 82 2.33 -10.30 -2.40
N THR A 83 1.07 -9.88 -2.35
CA THR A 83 0.27 -9.59 -3.54
C THR A 83 0.17 -8.09 -3.72
N PHE A 84 0.85 -7.58 -4.75
CA PHE A 84 0.82 -6.18 -5.15
C PHE A 84 -0.32 -5.95 -6.13
N HIS A 85 -1.05 -4.88 -5.95
CA HIS A 85 -2.03 -4.40 -6.92
C HIS A 85 -2.19 -2.90 -6.79
N GLY A 86 -2.66 -2.26 -7.86
CA GLY A 86 -2.95 -0.84 -7.85
C GLY A 86 -2.89 -0.26 -9.25
N THR A 87 -2.81 1.07 -9.27
CA THR A 87 -2.71 1.84 -10.50
C THR A 87 -1.76 3.00 -10.34
N PHE A 88 -1.00 3.30 -11.39
CA PHE A 88 -0.24 4.55 -11.49
C PHE A 88 -0.77 5.40 -12.64
N LYS A 89 -0.69 6.71 -12.49
CA LYS A 89 -1.01 7.67 -13.53
C LYS A 89 0.24 8.47 -13.88
N GLY A 90 0.57 8.52 -15.16
CA GLY A 90 1.59 9.43 -15.68
C GLY A 90 1.13 10.88 -15.53
N GLN A 91 1.92 11.70 -14.86
CA GLN A 91 1.59 13.11 -14.63
C GLN A 91 1.57 13.91 -15.94
N THR A 92 2.45 13.56 -16.88
CA THR A 92 2.59 14.24 -18.18
C THR A 92 1.73 13.57 -19.24
N SER A 93 1.82 12.25 -19.37
CA SER A 93 1.12 11.49 -20.42
C SER A 93 -0.37 11.30 -20.13
N GLY A 94 -0.77 11.36 -18.85
CA GLY A 94 -2.10 10.99 -18.38
C GLY A 94 -2.44 9.50 -18.57
N GLU A 95 -1.49 8.67 -19.02
CA GLU A 95 -1.69 7.22 -19.17
C GLU A 95 -1.85 6.56 -17.80
N VAL A 96 -2.78 5.61 -17.70
CA VAL A 96 -3.04 4.88 -16.46
C VAL A 96 -2.50 3.46 -16.58
N PHE A 97 -1.51 3.14 -15.77
CA PHE A 97 -0.87 1.84 -15.67
C PHE A 97 -1.53 1.02 -14.58
N LYS A 98 -1.92 -0.23 -14.89
CA LYS A 98 -2.42 -1.20 -13.93
C LYS A 98 -1.39 -2.29 -13.72
N TYR A 99 -1.25 -2.77 -12.50
CA TYR A 99 -0.36 -3.87 -12.16
C TYR A 99 -1.01 -4.82 -11.16
N LYS A 100 -0.59 -6.07 -11.23
CA LYS A 100 -0.96 -7.12 -10.28
C LYS A 100 0.13 -8.19 -10.29
N GLU A 101 0.84 -8.34 -9.17
CA GLU A 101 1.97 -9.26 -9.05
C GLU A 101 1.90 -10.02 -7.73
N ILE A 102 2.39 -11.26 -7.72
CA ILE A 102 2.54 -12.04 -6.50
C ILE A 102 3.99 -12.46 -6.40
N THR A 103 4.63 -12.12 -5.29
CA THR A 103 5.98 -12.57 -4.97
C THR A 103 6.00 -13.29 -3.64
N LYS A 104 7.03 -14.10 -3.43
CA LYS A 104 7.25 -14.83 -2.17
C LYS A 104 8.52 -14.34 -1.51
N TYR A 105 8.37 -13.75 -0.33
CA TYR A 105 9.47 -13.44 0.57
C TYR A 105 9.76 -14.65 1.47
N ASP A 106 11.02 -15.04 1.51
CA ASP A 106 11.54 -16.05 2.43
C ASP A 106 12.41 -15.35 3.49
N PRO A 107 12.03 -15.41 4.78
CA PRO A 107 12.79 -14.79 5.87
C PRO A 107 14.17 -15.40 6.12
N SER A 108 14.52 -16.55 5.52
CA SER A 108 15.90 -17.03 5.53
C SER A 108 16.82 -16.17 4.66
N ASN A 109 16.25 -15.35 3.77
CA ASN A 109 16.99 -14.51 2.85
C ASN A 109 17.22 -13.10 3.42
N VAL A 110 18.09 -12.36 2.72
CA VAL A 110 18.57 -11.00 3.03
C VAL A 110 17.54 -10.03 3.63
N LYS A 111 18.00 -9.18 4.55
CA LYS A 111 17.26 -8.04 5.14
C LYS A 111 16.72 -7.02 4.11
N ILE A 112 17.27 -7.06 2.90
CA ILE A 112 16.89 -6.20 1.78
C ILE A 112 16.48 -7.12 0.65
N TYR A 113 15.19 -7.13 0.34
CA TYR A 113 14.64 -7.86 -0.79
C TYR A 113 14.47 -6.91 -1.98
N LYS A 114 14.90 -7.32 -3.18
CA LYS A 114 14.77 -6.51 -4.41
C LYS A 114 14.07 -7.34 -5.46
N ASP A 115 13.11 -6.73 -6.13
CA ASP A 115 12.33 -7.41 -7.15
C ASP A 115 11.71 -6.37 -8.12
N HIS A 116 10.90 -6.86 -9.03
CA HIS A 116 10.19 -6.04 -10.00
C HIS A 116 8.80 -6.60 -10.29
N PHE A 117 7.94 -5.76 -10.84
CA PHE A 117 6.66 -6.17 -11.40
C PHE A 117 6.36 -5.44 -12.69
N ASN A 118 5.43 -5.99 -13.47
CA ASN A 118 5.01 -5.40 -14.73
C ASN A 118 3.77 -4.53 -14.52
N ALA A 119 3.73 -3.37 -15.18
CA ALA A 119 2.55 -2.51 -15.24
C ALA A 119 2.19 -2.21 -16.70
N VAL A 120 0.91 -2.34 -17.02
CA VAL A 120 0.37 -2.18 -18.37
C VAL A 120 -0.52 -0.94 -18.41
N GLY A 121 -0.17 -0.03 -19.30
CA GLY A 121 -0.88 1.22 -19.55
C GLY A 121 -2.15 1.02 -20.37
N ASP A 122 -3.16 1.86 -20.13
CA ASP A 122 -4.43 1.86 -20.86
C ASP A 122 -4.29 2.31 -22.33
N LYS A 123 -3.14 2.89 -22.71
CA LYS A 123 -2.79 3.21 -24.10
C LYS A 123 -1.87 2.16 -24.74
N GLY A 124 -1.62 1.04 -24.05
CA GLY A 124 -0.84 -0.08 -24.55
C GLY A 124 0.64 -0.05 -24.18
N SER A 125 1.12 0.95 -23.42
CA SER A 125 2.49 0.96 -22.92
C SER A 125 2.72 -0.16 -21.91
N HIS A 126 3.96 -0.65 -21.82
CA HIS A 126 4.36 -1.67 -20.85
C HIS A 126 5.63 -1.22 -20.16
N VAL A 127 5.59 -1.19 -18.82
CA VAL A 127 6.73 -0.78 -18.00
C VAL A 127 7.04 -1.83 -16.94
N ILE A 128 8.31 -1.92 -16.58
CA ILE A 128 8.82 -2.75 -15.48
C ILE A 128 9.14 -1.82 -14.31
N VAL A 129 8.48 -2.01 -13.17
CA VAL A 129 8.69 -1.23 -11.96
C VAL A 129 9.60 -2.03 -11.02
N SER A 130 10.74 -1.46 -10.64
CA SER A 130 11.65 -2.08 -9.67
C SER A 130 11.40 -1.55 -8.26
N TYR A 131 11.43 -2.42 -7.27
CA TYR A 131 11.25 -2.04 -5.86
C TYR A 131 12.24 -2.72 -4.92
N THR A 132 12.41 -2.10 -3.76
CA THR A 132 13.16 -2.60 -2.63
C THR A 132 12.21 -2.77 -1.45
N PHE A 133 12.16 -3.95 -0.86
CA PHE A 133 11.47 -4.21 0.39
C PHE A 133 12.49 -4.31 1.53
N LEU A 134 12.42 -3.36 2.44
CA LEU A 134 13.22 -3.34 3.67
C LEU A 134 12.44 -4.08 4.74
N THR A 135 12.93 -5.26 5.11
CA THR A 135 12.26 -6.15 6.08
C THR A 135 12.30 -5.53 7.47
N GLU A 136 13.36 -4.78 7.75
CA GLU A 136 13.48 -3.90 8.92
C GLU A 136 12.62 -2.65 8.68
N GLY A 137 11.52 -2.54 9.43
CA GLY A 137 10.57 -1.43 9.31
C GLY A 137 9.43 -1.65 8.32
N TRP A 138 9.43 -2.75 7.55
CA TRP A 138 8.35 -3.09 6.60
C TRP A 138 8.10 -2.02 5.55
N VAL A 139 9.17 -1.48 4.97
CA VAL A 139 9.10 -0.35 4.03
C VAL A 139 9.25 -0.84 2.59
N PHE A 140 8.34 -0.42 1.72
CA PHE A 140 8.44 -0.62 0.28
C PHE A 140 8.94 0.66 -0.37
N VAL A 141 10.05 0.57 -1.11
CA VAL A 141 10.63 1.69 -1.86
C VAL A 141 10.55 1.37 -3.33
N LEU A 142 9.71 2.09 -4.07
CA LEU A 142 9.72 2.04 -5.53
C LEU A 142 10.93 2.85 -6.03
N ASN A 143 11.79 2.22 -6.83
CA ASN A 143 13.05 2.82 -7.25
C ASN A 143 12.89 3.57 -8.57
N LYS A 144 12.41 2.88 -9.62
CA LYS A 144 12.19 3.42 -10.97
C LYS A 144 11.29 2.50 -11.79
N ALA A 145 10.62 3.04 -12.81
CA ALA A 145 10.08 2.26 -13.90
C ALA A 145 10.91 2.40 -15.17
N ILE A 146 10.99 1.31 -15.94
CA ILE A 146 11.62 1.29 -17.25
C ILE A 146 10.66 0.81 -18.33
N CYS A 147 10.73 1.42 -19.50
CA CYS A 147 9.99 0.97 -20.67
C CYS A 147 10.46 -0.42 -21.12
N LYS A 148 9.53 -1.28 -21.52
CA LYS A 148 9.80 -2.62 -22.03
C LYS A 148 9.76 -2.67 -23.55
#